data_AF-A0A961I944-F1
#
_entry.id   AF-A0A961I944-F1
#
_cell.length_a   1.000
_cell.length_b   1.000
_cell.length_c   1.000
_cell.angle_alpha   90.00
_cell.angle_beta   90.00
_cell.angle_gamma   90.00
#
_symmetry.space_group_name_H-M   'P 1'
#
loop_
_entity.id
_entity.type
_entity.pdbx_description
1 polymer ?
#
loop_
_entity_poly.entity_id
_entity_poly.type
_entity_poly.pdbx_seq_one_letter_code
_entity_poly.pdbx_strand_id
1 'polypeptide(L)'
;IQIVHHVRRELNRNSVLLVGINCGMLKPDTLIELFRKNQDRLFSSWTMRFRRLVYNKYVGDRRINLALQRYFSGMSPDYEIHQEPDEALFDLDTLESMTDESEYQVRYYHGHGNSRYDYIKIYAPRANRLSDLVPVLSDFGFTIEGDFTFPYRTAEFERFTYAFRVPPRPQVSDAHRRRIADAIEAALNEHTTCESVNQLVVDADLTARELNLLKAFCAFYFQIDKSFSRISLNQRLLAQPDFIRALTVYFHARLGPDASPKQEQAALAQCESSFAAIESVLDETLCRSFLNIVQAIVRTTYYLQRSEIAFKIHSKSIDLIPEPVPLFEIFVYGYELEGVHLRGGLVARGGIRWSDRNDDFRTEVLGLMKAQMVKNTVIVPVGSKGGFVLKNRTFADRA
;
A
#
# COMPACT_ATOMS: atom_id res chain seq x y z
N ILE A 1 31.89 5.08 -23.39
CA ILE A 1 32.77 6.27 -23.45
C ILE A 1 33.88 6.05 -22.42
N GLN A 2 35.14 6.02 -22.83
CA GLN A 2 36.27 5.86 -21.90
C GLN A 2 37.01 7.19 -21.78
N ILE A 3 37.18 7.70 -20.57
CA ILE A 3 38.01 8.88 -20.31
C ILE A 3 39.46 8.41 -20.30
N VAL A 4 40.26 8.89 -21.25
CA VAL A 4 41.64 8.46 -21.49
C VAL A 4 42.63 9.31 -20.70
N HIS A 5 42.33 10.60 -20.51
CA HIS A 5 43.05 11.48 -19.60
C HIS A 5 42.18 12.67 -19.17
N HIS A 6 42.46 13.25 -18.01
CA HIS A 6 41.89 14.53 -17.60
C HIS A 6 43.01 15.44 -17.10
N VAL A 7 43.05 16.69 -17.59
CA VAL A 7 44.04 17.69 -17.18
C VAL A 7 43.31 18.95 -16.78
N ARG A 8 43.40 19.32 -15.51
CA ARG A 8 42.89 20.60 -15.01
C ARG A 8 43.98 21.65 -15.14
N ARG A 9 43.71 22.74 -15.88
CA ARG A 9 44.60 23.89 -15.99
C ARG A 9 43.89 25.14 -15.52
N GLU A 10 44.58 26.01 -14.80
CA GLU A 10 44.11 27.38 -14.61
C GLU A 10 44.61 28.26 -15.74
N LEU A 11 43.69 28.92 -16.42
CA LEU A 11 43.97 29.87 -17.49
C LEU A 11 43.23 31.16 -17.15
N ASN A 12 43.97 32.23 -16.84
CA ASN A 12 43.44 33.58 -16.65
C ASN A 12 42.23 33.64 -15.70
N ARG A 13 42.38 33.08 -14.49
CA ARG A 13 41.33 32.96 -13.44
C ARG A 13 40.18 31.99 -13.74
N ASN A 14 40.19 31.29 -14.87
CA ASN A 14 39.25 30.23 -15.18
C ASN A 14 39.90 28.85 -15.03
N SER A 15 39.29 27.94 -14.27
CA SER A 15 39.69 26.53 -14.29
C SER A 15 39.14 25.85 -15.55
N VAL A 16 40.03 25.38 -16.42
CA VAL A 16 39.73 24.63 -17.64
C VAL A 16 40.03 23.15 -17.40
N LEU A 17 39.02 22.29 -17.54
CA LEU A 17 39.19 20.84 -17.49
C LEU A 17 39.26 20.29 -18.93
N LEU A 18 40.44 19.83 -19.35
CA LEU A 18 40.65 19.14 -20.62
C LEU A 18 40.42 17.64 -20.40
N VAL A 19 39.35 17.09 -20.97
CA VAL A 19 39.01 15.67 -20.89
C VAL A 19 39.29 15.02 -22.25
N GLY A 20 40.29 14.13 -22.31
CA GLY A 20 40.54 13.28 -23.47
C GLY A 20 39.63 12.06 -23.41
N ILE A 21 38.83 11.84 -24.47
CA ILE A 21 37.78 10.83 -24.48
C ILE A 21 37.93 9.94 -25.70
N ASN A 22 37.99 8.62 -25.47
CA ASN A 22 37.89 7.65 -26.54
C ASN A 22 36.40 7.44 -26.87
N CYS A 23 36.01 7.98 -28.02
CA CYS A 23 34.63 8.07 -28.45
C CYS A 23 34.17 6.93 -29.34
N GLY A 24 34.93 5.85 -29.56
CA GLY A 24 34.47 4.70 -30.37
C GLY A 24 33.71 5.11 -31.65
N MET A 25 32.42 4.76 -31.74
CA MET A 25 31.51 5.04 -32.88
C MET A 25 30.66 6.32 -32.74
N LEU A 26 30.80 7.11 -31.66
CA LEU A 26 29.97 8.30 -31.44
C LEU A 26 30.51 9.49 -32.23
N LYS A 27 29.64 10.14 -33.02
CA LYS A 27 29.99 11.36 -33.77
C LYS A 27 30.32 12.52 -32.80
N PRO A 28 31.31 13.38 -33.12
CA PRO A 28 31.69 14.52 -32.28
C PRO A 28 30.52 15.43 -31.89
N ASP A 29 29.59 15.71 -32.81
CA ASP A 29 28.44 16.60 -32.54
C ASP A 29 27.49 16.03 -31.48
N THR A 30 27.22 14.72 -31.54
CA THR A 30 26.42 14.01 -30.54
C THR A 30 27.10 14.06 -29.17
N LEU A 31 28.43 13.95 -29.14
CA LEU A 31 29.21 14.06 -27.92
C LEU A 31 29.10 15.48 -27.33
N ILE A 32 29.26 16.52 -28.15
CA ILE A 32 29.14 17.93 -27.73
C ILE A 32 27.73 18.19 -27.17
N GLU A 33 26.69 17.67 -27.81
CA GLU A 33 25.33 17.82 -27.33
C GLU A 33 25.10 17.09 -26.00
N LEU A 34 25.65 15.88 -25.83
CA LEU A 34 25.63 15.16 -24.56
C LEU A 34 26.39 15.91 -23.45
N PHE A 35 27.56 16.47 -23.77
CA PHE A 35 28.32 17.31 -22.83
C PHE A 35 27.53 18.54 -22.42
N ARG A 36 26.93 19.26 -23.38
CA ARG A 36 26.07 20.43 -23.10
C ARG A 36 24.87 20.06 -22.24
N LYS A 37 24.18 18.95 -22.54
CA LYS A 37 23.04 18.46 -21.76
C LYS A 37 23.41 18.01 -20.35
N ASN A 38 24.66 17.61 -20.11
CA ASN A 38 25.12 17.06 -18.83
C ASN A 38 26.24 17.90 -18.17
N GLN A 39 26.44 19.15 -18.60
CA GLN A 39 27.54 20.01 -18.14
C GLN A 39 27.59 20.09 -16.61
N ASP A 40 26.43 20.31 -15.98
CA ASP A 40 26.34 20.39 -14.53
C ASP A 40 26.74 19.10 -13.82
N ARG A 41 26.35 17.93 -14.36
CA ARG A 41 26.70 16.62 -13.78
C ARG A 41 28.18 16.27 -13.96
N LEU A 42 28.81 16.80 -15.01
CA LEU A 42 30.19 16.48 -15.39
C LEU A 42 31.23 17.40 -14.75
N PHE A 43 30.88 18.66 -14.49
CA PHE A 43 31.84 19.69 -14.05
C PHE A 43 31.56 20.23 -12.64
N SER A 44 30.49 19.77 -11.99
CA SER A 44 30.17 20.13 -10.61
C SER A 44 30.29 18.92 -9.68
N SER A 45 30.82 19.12 -8.47
CA SER A 45 30.74 18.08 -7.45
C SER A 45 29.29 17.83 -7.04
N TRP A 46 29.03 16.65 -6.50
CA TRP A 46 27.73 16.29 -5.90
C TRP A 46 27.28 17.36 -4.90
N THR A 47 28.16 17.72 -3.96
CA THR A 47 27.96 18.75 -2.94
C THR A 47 27.56 20.10 -3.54
N MET A 48 28.21 20.53 -4.63
CA MET A 48 27.91 21.82 -5.26
C MET A 48 26.55 21.82 -5.95
N ARG A 49 26.22 20.72 -6.65
CA ARG A 49 24.89 20.52 -7.25
C ARG A 49 23.81 20.53 -6.17
N PHE A 50 24.00 19.77 -5.09
CA PHE A 50 23.05 19.66 -4.00
C PHE A 50 22.80 21.01 -3.32
N ARG A 51 23.87 21.74 -2.93
CA ARG A 51 23.74 23.08 -2.35
C ARG A 51 22.95 24.02 -3.26
N ARG A 52 23.22 24.01 -4.56
CA ARG A 52 22.52 24.86 -5.53
C ARG A 52 21.03 24.50 -5.61
N LEU A 53 20.68 23.21 -5.66
CA LEU A 53 19.29 22.75 -5.64
C LEU A 53 18.56 23.24 -4.38
N VAL A 54 19.21 23.09 -3.22
CA VAL A 54 18.69 23.52 -1.93
C VAL A 54 18.48 25.04 -1.89
N TYR A 55 19.48 25.84 -2.28
CA TYR A 55 19.35 27.30 -2.32
C TYR A 55 18.30 27.79 -3.31
N ASN A 56 18.15 27.12 -4.46
CA ASN A 56 17.14 27.46 -5.46
C ASN A 56 15.72 27.15 -4.98
N LYS A 57 15.52 26.06 -4.22
CA LYS A 57 14.21 25.71 -3.67
C LYS A 57 13.81 26.62 -2.52
N TYR A 58 14.76 26.99 -1.66
CA TYR A 58 14.51 27.70 -0.40
C TYR A 58 15.02 29.14 -0.41
N VAL A 59 14.88 29.85 -1.53
CA VAL A 59 15.36 31.23 -1.69
C VAL A 59 14.78 32.12 -0.57
N GLY A 60 15.66 32.69 0.25
CA GLY A 60 15.29 33.60 1.34
C GLY A 60 15.00 32.95 2.69
N ASP A 61 14.97 31.61 2.80
CA ASP A 61 14.80 30.94 4.09
C ASP A 61 16.15 30.81 4.81
N ARG A 62 16.31 31.56 5.91
CA ARG A 62 17.55 31.53 6.71
C ARG A 62 17.79 30.19 7.41
N ARG A 63 16.76 29.37 7.60
CA ARG A 63 16.87 28.04 8.23
C ARG A 63 17.62 27.05 7.33
N ILE A 64 17.76 27.35 6.03
CA ILE A 64 18.37 26.41 5.09
C ILE A 64 19.86 26.18 5.35
N ASN A 65 20.57 27.19 5.87
CA ASN A 65 21.99 27.04 6.22
C ASN A 65 22.16 26.05 7.37
N LEU A 66 21.25 26.08 8.35
CA LEU A 66 21.24 25.13 9.46
C LEU A 66 20.92 23.71 8.96
N ALA A 67 19.90 23.56 8.10
CA ALA A 67 19.55 22.28 7.50
C ALA A 67 20.71 21.69 6.67
N LEU A 68 21.37 22.50 5.83
CA LEU A 68 22.56 22.08 5.08
C LEU A 68 23.72 21.72 6.00
N GLN A 69 23.96 22.49 7.06
CA GLN A 69 25.01 22.19 8.02
C GLN A 69 24.75 20.83 8.69
N ARG A 70 23.52 20.62 9.19
CA ARG A 70 23.10 19.34 9.77
C ARG A 70 23.28 18.21 8.76
N TYR A 71 22.77 18.37 7.54
CA TYR A 71 22.86 17.37 6.48
C TYR A 71 24.30 16.94 6.23
N PHE A 72 25.21 17.88 5.94
CA PHE A 72 26.61 17.53 5.66
C PHE A 72 27.37 17.01 6.87
N SER A 73 26.97 17.39 8.09
CA SER A 73 27.61 16.89 9.32
C SER A 73 27.08 15.54 9.79
N GLY A 74 25.84 15.22 9.42
CA GLY A 74 25.09 14.12 10.01
C GLY A 74 24.69 13.00 9.06
N MET A 75 24.64 13.27 7.76
CA MET A 75 24.30 12.26 6.76
C MET A 75 25.46 11.28 6.57
N SER A 76 25.12 10.00 6.33
CA SER A 76 26.13 8.97 6.07
C SER A 76 27.05 9.35 4.89
N PRO A 77 28.39 9.17 5.01
CA PRO A 77 29.33 9.44 3.92
C PRO A 77 29.02 8.66 2.63
N ASP A 78 28.44 7.47 2.76
CA ASP A 78 28.09 6.61 1.62
C ASP A 78 26.87 7.11 0.84
N TYR A 79 26.14 8.10 1.37
CA TYR A 79 24.94 8.64 0.75
C TYR A 79 25.25 9.27 -0.62
N GLU A 80 26.29 10.09 -0.72
CA GLU A 80 26.66 10.78 -1.96
C GLU A 80 27.10 9.80 -3.08
N ILE A 81 27.54 8.59 -2.70
CA ILE A 81 27.96 7.53 -3.65
C ILE A 81 26.75 6.89 -4.33
N HIS A 82 25.63 6.79 -3.61
CA HIS A 82 24.48 5.99 -4.03
C HIS A 82 23.26 6.82 -4.46
N GLN A 83 23.20 8.10 -4.09
CA GLN A 83 22.04 8.96 -4.30
C GLN A 83 22.40 10.16 -5.17
N GLU A 84 21.49 10.59 -6.04
CA GLU A 84 21.67 11.83 -6.80
C GLU A 84 21.27 13.05 -5.95
N PRO A 85 21.86 14.24 -6.20
CA PRO A 85 21.53 15.48 -5.49
C PRO A 85 20.04 15.86 -5.52
N ASP A 86 19.34 15.56 -6.62
CA ASP A 86 17.91 15.80 -6.74
C ASP A 86 17.11 14.94 -5.75
N GLU A 87 17.56 13.71 -5.50
CA GLU A 87 16.97 12.82 -4.51
C GLU A 87 17.32 13.22 -3.08
N ALA A 88 18.55 13.68 -2.86
CA ALA A 88 18.97 14.25 -1.58
C ALA A 88 18.10 15.41 -1.11
N LEU A 89 17.57 16.21 -2.05
CA LEU A 89 16.71 17.33 -1.72
C LEU A 89 15.36 16.84 -1.17
N PHE A 90 14.77 15.83 -1.80
CA PHE A 90 13.55 15.22 -1.28
C PHE A 90 13.79 14.53 0.07
N ASP A 91 14.87 13.76 0.19
CA ASP A 91 15.21 13.07 1.44
C ASP A 91 15.45 14.07 2.57
N LEU A 92 16.13 15.19 2.31
CA LEU A 92 16.33 16.26 3.29
C LEU A 92 14.98 16.80 3.80
N ASP A 93 14.06 17.11 2.89
CA ASP A 93 12.76 17.67 3.25
C ASP A 93 11.94 16.70 4.09
N THR A 94 11.92 15.42 3.70
CA THR A 94 11.23 14.39 4.45
C THR A 94 11.86 14.22 5.83
N LEU A 95 13.17 14.00 5.92
CA LEU A 95 13.84 13.72 7.19
C LEU A 95 13.79 14.89 8.18
N GLU A 96 13.94 16.15 7.73
CA GLU A 96 13.84 17.33 8.60
C GLU A 96 12.39 17.60 9.05
N SER A 97 11.38 17.10 8.32
CA SER A 97 9.98 17.20 8.74
C SER A 97 9.57 16.16 9.80
N MET A 98 10.39 15.12 10.01
CA MET A 98 10.07 14.00 10.90
C MET A 98 10.39 14.29 12.37
N THR A 99 9.45 13.93 13.24
CA THR A 99 9.59 13.91 14.70
C THR A 99 9.79 12.47 15.21
N ASP A 100 10.09 12.30 16.51
CA ASP A 100 10.32 10.97 17.10
C ASP A 100 9.04 10.12 17.19
N GLU A 101 7.88 10.75 16.99
CA GLU A 101 6.54 10.15 16.94
C GLU A 101 6.02 10.05 15.52
N SER A 102 6.77 10.52 14.51
CA SER A 102 6.34 10.44 13.11
C SER A 102 6.25 9.00 12.65
N GLU A 103 5.19 8.70 11.91
CA GLU A 103 5.03 7.47 11.16
C GLU A 103 6.11 7.30 10.08
N TYR A 104 6.27 6.07 9.58
CA TYR A 104 7.06 5.81 8.39
C TYR A 104 6.51 6.61 7.22
N GLN A 105 7.42 7.11 6.38
CA GLN A 105 7.05 7.67 5.08
C GLN A 105 7.66 6.82 3.97
N VAL A 106 6.93 6.61 2.88
CA VAL A 106 7.40 5.78 1.75
C VAL A 106 7.37 6.56 0.45
N ARG A 107 8.38 6.33 -0.39
CA ARG A 107 8.42 6.88 -1.74
C ARG A 107 8.84 5.81 -2.73
N TYR A 108 8.12 5.69 -3.83
CA TYR A 108 8.44 4.80 -4.93
C TYR A 108 8.61 5.59 -6.24
N TYR A 109 9.74 5.43 -6.92
CA TYR A 109 10.09 6.22 -8.09
C TYR A 109 11.02 5.46 -9.05
N HIS A 110 11.00 5.82 -10.33
CA HIS A 110 11.98 5.32 -11.30
C HIS A 110 13.31 6.09 -11.16
N GLY A 111 14.44 5.40 -11.16
CA GLY A 111 15.74 6.08 -11.04
C GLY A 111 16.01 7.04 -12.20
N HIS A 112 16.78 8.09 -11.95
CA HIS A 112 17.07 9.12 -12.96
C HIS A 112 17.84 8.60 -14.19
N GLY A 113 17.57 9.22 -15.34
CA GLY A 113 18.26 8.93 -16.61
C GLY A 113 17.89 7.55 -17.16
N ASN A 114 18.89 6.79 -17.60
CA ASN A 114 18.71 5.42 -18.10
C ASN A 114 18.84 4.39 -16.96
N SER A 115 18.24 4.66 -15.80
CA SER A 115 18.28 3.74 -14.67
C SER A 115 17.66 2.40 -15.06
N ARG A 116 18.30 1.31 -14.65
CA ARG A 116 17.77 -0.05 -14.84
C ARG A 116 16.90 -0.51 -13.67
N TYR A 117 16.66 0.37 -12.70
CA TYR A 117 15.99 0.04 -11.45
C TYR A 117 14.97 1.11 -11.10
N ASP A 118 13.89 0.68 -10.46
CA ASP A 118 13.07 1.55 -9.63
C ASP A 118 13.57 1.48 -8.18
N TYR A 119 13.17 2.46 -7.38
CA TYR A 119 13.63 2.63 -6.01
C TYR A 119 12.45 2.82 -5.07
N ILE A 120 12.42 2.03 -4.00
CA ILE A 120 11.53 2.23 -2.86
C ILE A 120 12.36 2.78 -1.70
N LYS A 121 12.04 3.98 -1.23
CA LYS A 121 12.64 4.57 -0.03
C LYS A 121 11.65 4.54 1.12
N ILE A 122 12.11 4.06 2.27
CA ILE A 122 11.38 4.10 3.53
C ILE A 122 12.15 5.03 4.46
N TYR A 123 11.49 6.07 4.95
CA TYR A 123 12.02 6.99 5.95
C TYR A 123 11.46 6.62 7.31
N ALA A 124 12.33 6.52 8.31
CA ALA A 124 11.96 6.08 9.64
C ALA A 124 12.49 7.03 10.72
N PRO A 125 11.69 7.31 11.78
CA PRO A 125 12.15 8.08 12.92
C PRO A 125 13.17 7.34 13.78
N ARG A 126 13.24 6.01 13.66
CA ARG A 126 14.06 5.13 14.50
C ARG A 126 14.69 4.02 13.68
N ALA A 127 15.74 3.41 14.23
CA ALA A 127 16.43 2.29 13.60
C ALA A 127 15.51 1.07 13.50
N ASN A 128 15.43 0.50 12.31
CA ASN A 128 14.75 -0.73 11.97
C ASN A 128 15.69 -1.76 11.36
N ARG A 129 15.33 -3.03 11.48
CA ARG A 129 16.07 -4.11 10.83
C ARG A 129 15.52 -4.32 9.42
N LEU A 130 16.41 -4.62 8.48
CA LEU A 130 16.01 -4.99 7.12
C LEU A 130 15.13 -6.26 7.10
N SER A 131 15.33 -7.16 8.09
CA SER A 131 14.48 -8.34 8.30
C SER A 131 13.01 -8.02 8.55
N ASP A 132 12.71 -6.79 8.99
CA ASP A 132 11.36 -6.36 9.34
C ASP A 132 10.72 -5.63 8.14
N LEU A 133 11.52 -4.90 7.35
CA LEU A 133 11.06 -4.12 6.19
C LEU A 133 10.91 -4.96 4.91
N VAL A 134 11.85 -5.86 4.64
CA VAL A 134 11.88 -6.66 3.40
C VAL A 134 10.66 -7.58 3.24
N PRO A 135 10.14 -8.25 4.30
CA PRO A 135 8.92 -9.02 4.19
C PRO A 135 7.72 -8.19 3.75
N VAL A 136 7.58 -6.95 4.26
CA VAL A 136 6.50 -6.04 3.85
C VAL A 136 6.57 -5.79 2.35
N LEU A 137 7.74 -5.44 1.81
CA LEU A 137 7.92 -5.22 0.37
C LEU A 137 7.63 -6.49 -0.45
N SER A 138 7.98 -7.67 0.10
CA SER A 138 7.72 -8.97 -0.53
C SER A 138 6.22 -9.28 -0.60
N ASP A 139 5.45 -8.91 0.41
CA ASP A 139 3.98 -9.03 0.41
C ASP A 139 3.32 -8.15 -0.66
N PHE A 140 3.96 -7.04 -1.06
CA PHE A 140 3.57 -6.22 -2.21
C PHE A 140 4.14 -6.72 -3.55
N GLY A 141 4.89 -7.83 -3.56
CA GLY A 141 5.35 -8.48 -4.78
C GLY A 141 6.61 -7.84 -5.35
N PHE A 142 7.39 -7.16 -4.51
CA PHE A 142 8.69 -6.62 -4.89
C PHE A 142 9.80 -7.61 -4.59
N THR A 143 10.64 -7.85 -5.59
CA THR A 143 11.93 -8.53 -5.41
C THR A 143 13.01 -7.48 -5.18
N ILE A 144 13.76 -7.61 -4.08
CA ILE A 144 14.83 -6.68 -3.73
C ILE A 144 16.14 -7.14 -4.40
N GLU A 145 16.74 -6.27 -5.21
CA GLU A 145 18.03 -6.53 -5.89
C GLU A 145 19.22 -5.83 -5.22
N GLY A 146 18.94 -4.91 -4.30
CA GLY A 146 19.94 -4.29 -3.45
C GLY A 146 19.28 -3.36 -2.45
N ASP A 147 19.93 -3.20 -1.30
CA ASP A 147 19.48 -2.35 -0.22
C ASP A 147 20.62 -1.44 0.26
N PHE A 148 20.25 -0.24 0.68
CA PHE A 148 21.16 0.74 1.25
C PHE A 148 20.48 1.37 2.46
N THR A 149 21.22 1.47 3.57
CA THR A 149 20.74 2.16 4.77
C THR A 149 21.58 3.39 4.99
N PHE A 150 20.92 4.54 5.09
CA PHE A 150 21.55 5.82 5.33
C PHE A 150 21.05 6.40 6.65
N PRO A 151 21.83 6.28 7.74
CA PRO A 151 21.54 7.03 8.95
C PRO A 151 21.81 8.52 8.74
N TYR A 152 20.92 9.34 9.28
CA TYR A 152 21.05 10.79 9.39
C TYR A 152 21.06 11.18 10.87
N ARG A 153 22.25 11.48 11.39
CA ARG A 153 22.51 11.72 12.82
C ARG A 153 22.86 13.18 13.05
N THR A 154 22.01 13.90 13.77
CA THR A 154 22.31 15.26 14.23
C THR A 154 22.49 15.27 15.74
N ALA A 155 22.81 16.43 16.32
CA ALA A 155 22.82 16.58 17.77
C ALA A 155 21.41 16.48 18.40
N GLU A 156 20.35 16.62 17.59
CA GLU A 156 18.96 16.72 18.06
C GLU A 156 18.16 15.44 17.80
N PHE A 157 18.48 14.70 16.75
CA PHE A 157 17.72 13.53 16.35
C PHE A 157 18.59 12.53 15.56
N GLU A 158 18.09 11.31 15.47
CA GLU A 158 18.55 10.29 14.53
C GLU A 158 17.36 9.86 13.66
N ARG A 159 17.57 9.82 12.35
CA ARG A 159 16.61 9.37 11.34
C ARG A 159 17.27 8.42 10.37
N PHE A 160 16.48 7.61 9.68
CA PHE A 160 17.00 6.58 8.79
C PHE A 160 16.28 6.61 7.45
N THR A 161 17.05 6.50 6.36
CA THR A 161 16.52 6.21 5.02
C THR A 161 16.95 4.80 4.63
N TYR A 162 15.99 3.93 4.37
CA TYR A 162 16.20 2.61 3.77
C TYR A 162 15.83 2.69 2.29
N ALA A 163 16.81 2.55 1.40
CA ALA A 163 16.60 2.59 -0.04
C ALA A 163 16.77 1.20 -0.65
N PHE A 164 15.72 0.72 -1.30
CA PHE A 164 15.68 -0.59 -1.95
C PHE A 164 15.66 -0.42 -3.47
N ARG A 165 16.56 -1.12 -4.16
CA ARG A 165 16.54 -1.28 -5.61
C ARG A 165 15.62 -2.45 -5.96
N VAL A 166 14.68 -2.20 -6.86
CA VAL A 166 13.75 -3.20 -7.37
C VAL A 166 13.74 -3.19 -8.89
N PRO A 167 13.39 -4.31 -9.55
CA PRO A 167 13.23 -4.36 -10.99
C PRO A 167 12.28 -3.26 -11.48
N PRO A 168 12.58 -2.62 -12.63
CA PRO A 168 11.80 -1.50 -13.11
C PRO A 168 10.45 -2.01 -13.60
N ARG A 169 9.37 -1.30 -13.26
CA ARG A 169 8.03 -1.56 -13.79
C ARG A 169 7.63 -0.43 -14.76
N PRO A 170 8.05 -0.48 -16.04
CA PRO A 170 7.90 0.65 -16.97
C PRO A 170 6.45 1.00 -17.30
N GLN A 171 5.52 0.03 -17.17
CA GLN A 171 4.10 0.23 -17.42
C GLN A 171 3.39 1.00 -16.28
N VAL A 172 4.06 1.16 -15.13
CA VAL A 172 3.51 1.83 -13.94
C VAL A 172 3.74 3.33 -14.08
N SER A 173 2.65 4.11 -14.03
CA SER A 173 2.71 5.58 -14.03
C SER A 173 3.16 6.13 -12.67
N ASP A 174 3.59 7.40 -12.61
CA ASP A 174 3.96 8.02 -11.33
C ASP A 174 2.79 8.17 -10.36
N ALA A 175 1.56 8.27 -10.86
CA ALA A 175 0.36 8.23 -10.02
C ALA A 175 0.17 6.85 -9.37
N HIS A 176 0.41 5.78 -10.13
CA HIS A 176 0.35 4.41 -9.62
C HIS A 176 1.50 4.12 -8.65
N ARG A 177 2.71 4.61 -8.93
CA ARG A 177 3.84 4.51 -7.99
C ARG A 177 3.51 5.14 -6.63
N ARG A 178 2.86 6.31 -6.64
CA ARG A 178 2.38 6.95 -5.40
C ARG A 178 1.36 6.09 -4.65
N ARG A 179 0.35 5.54 -5.33
CA ARG A 179 -0.62 4.61 -4.70
C ARG A 179 0.07 3.41 -4.05
N ILE A 180 1.08 2.85 -4.71
CA ILE A 180 1.87 1.74 -4.17
C ILE A 180 2.64 2.19 -2.93
N ALA A 181 3.30 3.35 -2.97
CA ALA A 181 4.01 3.91 -1.82
C ALA A 181 3.07 4.14 -0.64
N ASP A 182 1.89 4.75 -0.87
CA ASP A 182 0.88 4.99 0.15
C ASP A 182 0.38 3.69 0.80
N ALA A 183 0.26 2.61 0.02
CA ALA A 183 -0.17 1.31 0.53
C ALA A 183 0.92 0.60 1.35
N ILE A 184 2.19 0.67 0.90
CA ILE A 184 3.33 0.17 1.68
C ILE A 184 3.46 0.97 2.98
N GLU A 185 3.30 2.29 2.91
CA GLU A 185 3.29 3.18 4.08
C GLU A 185 2.21 2.77 5.07
N ALA A 186 0.97 2.58 4.60
CA ALA A 186 -0.12 2.09 5.44
C ALA A 186 0.17 0.72 6.08
N ALA A 187 0.91 -0.16 5.41
CA ALA A 187 1.27 -1.46 5.96
C ALA A 187 2.36 -1.34 7.04
N LEU A 188 3.39 -0.52 6.80
CA LEU A 188 4.46 -0.25 7.77
C LEU A 188 3.96 0.45 9.02
N ASN A 189 2.96 1.32 8.88
CA ASN A 189 2.31 2.03 9.97
C ASN A 189 1.14 1.26 10.60
N GLU A 190 0.99 -0.03 10.31
CA GLU A 190 -0.03 -0.88 10.93
C GLU A 190 -1.48 -0.39 10.68
N HIS A 191 -1.73 0.29 9.57
CA HIS A 191 -3.07 0.68 9.10
C HIS A 191 -3.69 -0.36 8.16
N THR A 192 -2.89 -1.31 7.67
CA THR A 192 -3.33 -2.49 6.94
C THR A 192 -2.44 -3.69 7.27
N THR A 193 -2.97 -4.91 7.12
CA THR A 193 -2.22 -6.14 7.37
C THR A 193 -1.16 -6.40 6.30
N CYS A 194 -0.11 -7.15 6.65
CA CYS A 194 0.90 -7.62 5.69
C CYS A 194 0.54 -9.06 5.28
N GLU A 195 0.14 -9.24 4.02
CA GLU A 195 -0.20 -10.54 3.46
C GLU A 195 -0.09 -10.50 1.92
N SER A 196 0.01 -11.67 1.30
CA SER A 196 0.26 -11.79 -0.14
C SER A 196 -0.78 -11.13 -1.04
N VAL A 197 -2.01 -10.86 -0.57
CA VAL A 197 -3.03 -10.15 -1.36
C VAL A 197 -2.64 -8.69 -1.66
N ASN A 198 -1.67 -8.13 -0.92
CA ASN A 198 -1.18 -6.76 -1.08
C ASN A 198 -0.56 -6.52 -2.47
N GLN A 199 -0.08 -7.55 -3.16
CA GLN A 199 0.44 -7.44 -4.53
C GLN A 199 -0.61 -6.88 -5.51
N LEU A 200 -1.90 -7.03 -5.23
CA LEU A 200 -2.98 -6.47 -6.06
C LEU A 200 -3.01 -4.94 -6.07
N VAL A 201 -2.34 -4.25 -5.14
CA VAL A 201 -2.09 -2.80 -5.28
C VAL A 201 -1.28 -2.51 -6.53
N VAL A 202 -0.28 -3.36 -6.82
CA VAL A 202 0.55 -3.22 -8.01
C VAL A 202 -0.18 -3.75 -9.25
N ASP A 203 -0.79 -4.93 -9.17
CA ASP A 203 -1.30 -5.61 -10.36
C ASP A 203 -2.74 -5.17 -10.75
N ALA A 204 -3.58 -4.85 -9.75
CA ALA A 204 -4.95 -4.36 -9.93
C ALA A 204 -5.10 -2.85 -9.72
N ASP A 205 -4.00 -2.10 -9.56
CA ASP A 205 -3.98 -0.64 -9.39
C ASP A 205 -4.87 -0.12 -8.25
N LEU A 206 -4.93 -0.87 -7.15
CA LEU A 206 -5.73 -0.52 -5.98
C LEU A 206 -5.06 0.59 -5.16
N THR A 207 -5.86 1.46 -4.57
CA THR A 207 -5.44 2.31 -3.45
C THR A 207 -5.29 1.49 -2.16
N ALA A 208 -4.58 2.02 -1.15
CA ALA A 208 -4.48 1.40 0.17
C ALA A 208 -5.86 1.13 0.81
N ARG A 209 -6.84 2.01 0.54
CA ARG A 209 -8.20 1.89 1.05
C ARG A 209 -9.00 0.80 0.32
N GLU A 210 -8.84 0.68 -0.99
CA GLU A 210 -9.42 -0.41 -1.79
C GLU A 210 -8.77 -1.77 -1.48
N LEU A 211 -7.48 -1.80 -1.14
CA LEU A 211 -6.83 -3.01 -0.61
C LEU A 211 -7.52 -3.46 0.70
N ASN A 212 -7.76 -2.54 1.64
CA ASN A 212 -8.49 -2.84 2.87
C ASN A 212 -9.94 -3.28 2.59
N LEU A 213 -10.58 -2.73 1.55
CA LEU A 213 -11.90 -3.17 1.10
C LEU A 213 -11.86 -4.64 0.64
N LEU A 214 -10.90 -4.99 -0.22
CA LEU A 214 -10.72 -6.36 -0.70
C LEU A 214 -10.46 -7.33 0.46
N LYS A 215 -9.60 -6.96 1.41
CA LYS A 215 -9.36 -7.76 2.60
C LYS A 215 -10.60 -7.95 3.47
N ALA A 216 -11.45 -6.94 3.56
CA ALA A 216 -12.74 -7.07 4.24
C ALA A 216 -13.66 -8.08 3.54
N PHE A 217 -13.65 -8.14 2.20
CA PHE A 217 -14.37 -9.19 1.45
C PHE A 217 -13.77 -10.57 1.70
N CYS A 218 -12.44 -10.72 1.66
CA CYS A 218 -11.77 -11.99 1.98
C CYS A 218 -12.10 -12.46 3.41
N ALA A 219 -12.02 -11.56 4.39
CA ALA A 219 -12.33 -11.86 5.79
C ALA A 219 -13.78 -12.31 5.96
N PHE A 220 -14.74 -11.63 5.30
CA PHE A 220 -16.14 -12.04 5.32
C PHE A 220 -16.36 -13.40 4.64
N TYR A 221 -15.75 -13.62 3.47
CA TYR A 221 -15.81 -14.89 2.73
C TYR A 221 -15.36 -16.05 3.63
N PHE A 222 -14.24 -15.90 4.36
CA PHE A 222 -13.75 -16.92 5.28
C PHE A 222 -14.70 -17.26 6.44
N GLN A 223 -15.57 -16.33 6.84
CA GLN A 223 -16.56 -16.58 7.89
C GLN A 223 -17.78 -17.36 7.40
N ILE A 224 -18.02 -17.40 6.08
CA ILE A 224 -19.18 -18.08 5.47
C ILE A 224 -18.80 -19.37 4.74
N ASP A 225 -17.59 -19.44 4.18
CA ASP A 225 -17.06 -20.59 3.46
C ASP A 225 -15.61 -20.86 3.84
N LYS A 226 -15.32 -22.11 4.24
CA LYS A 226 -13.99 -22.57 4.65
C LYS A 226 -13.39 -23.58 3.66
N SER A 227 -13.90 -23.63 2.43
CA SER A 227 -13.41 -24.55 1.39
C SER A 227 -11.97 -24.26 0.98
N PHE A 228 -11.49 -23.03 1.21
CA PHE A 228 -10.11 -22.63 0.95
C PHE A 228 -9.37 -22.30 2.25
N SER A 229 -8.05 -22.46 2.25
CA SER A 229 -7.18 -21.83 3.24
C SER A 229 -6.95 -20.36 2.88
N ARG A 230 -6.55 -19.52 3.84
CA ARG A 230 -6.12 -18.12 3.62
C ARG A 230 -5.10 -17.99 2.49
N ILE A 231 -4.09 -18.85 2.52
CA ILE A 231 -3.03 -18.88 1.50
C ILE A 231 -3.61 -19.22 0.11
N SER A 232 -4.45 -20.26 0.02
CA SER A 232 -5.00 -20.69 -1.27
C SER A 232 -5.97 -19.66 -1.85
N LEU A 233 -6.78 -19.00 -1.01
CA LEU A 233 -7.67 -17.93 -1.46
C LEU A 233 -6.85 -16.78 -2.06
N ASN A 234 -5.85 -16.29 -1.32
CA ASN A 234 -5.04 -15.17 -1.76
C ASN A 234 -4.34 -15.49 -3.08
N GLN A 235 -3.77 -16.70 -3.24
CA GLN A 235 -3.15 -17.13 -4.50
C GLN A 235 -4.11 -17.12 -5.68
N ARG A 236 -5.36 -17.56 -5.48
CA ARG A 236 -6.38 -17.55 -6.54
C ARG A 236 -6.80 -16.14 -6.92
N LEU A 237 -6.99 -15.24 -5.95
CA LEU A 237 -7.33 -13.84 -6.22
C LEU A 237 -6.18 -13.09 -6.91
N LEU A 238 -4.94 -13.40 -6.55
CA LEU A 238 -3.74 -12.85 -7.21
C LEU A 238 -3.67 -13.19 -8.69
N ALA A 239 -4.21 -14.34 -9.10
CA ALA A 239 -4.28 -14.73 -10.50
C ALA A 239 -5.36 -13.95 -11.30
N GLN A 240 -6.21 -13.14 -10.64
CA GLN A 240 -7.38 -12.50 -11.25
C GLN A 240 -7.41 -10.96 -11.09
N PRO A 241 -6.32 -10.22 -11.41
CA PRO A 241 -6.25 -8.77 -11.18
C PRO A 241 -7.32 -7.97 -11.95
N ASP A 242 -7.70 -8.41 -13.15
CA ASP A 242 -8.72 -7.73 -13.96
C ASP A 242 -10.12 -7.84 -13.35
N PHE A 243 -10.47 -9.01 -12.80
CA PHE A 243 -11.70 -9.18 -12.04
C PHE A 243 -11.70 -8.32 -10.79
N ILE A 244 -10.60 -8.28 -10.03
CA ILE A 244 -10.49 -7.46 -8.82
C ILE A 244 -10.67 -5.97 -9.12
N ARG A 245 -10.07 -5.49 -10.21
CA ARG A 245 -10.25 -4.12 -10.69
C ARG A 245 -11.70 -3.85 -11.06
N ALA A 246 -12.33 -4.73 -11.83
CA ALA A 246 -13.74 -4.61 -12.21
C ALA A 246 -14.67 -4.64 -10.99
N LEU A 247 -14.42 -5.55 -10.03
CA LEU A 247 -15.20 -5.68 -8.79
C LEU A 247 -15.11 -4.40 -7.94
N THR A 248 -13.93 -3.80 -7.86
CA THR A 248 -13.72 -2.52 -7.17
C THR A 248 -14.51 -1.40 -7.84
N VAL A 249 -14.45 -1.30 -9.17
CA VAL A 249 -15.27 -0.34 -9.95
C VAL A 249 -16.77 -0.58 -9.71
N TYR A 250 -17.22 -1.83 -9.70
CA TYR A 250 -18.62 -2.18 -9.42
C TYR A 250 -19.06 -1.78 -8.01
N PHE A 251 -18.23 -2.04 -6.99
CA PHE A 251 -18.49 -1.60 -5.62
C PHE A 251 -18.68 -0.08 -5.57
N HIS A 252 -17.79 0.68 -6.23
CA HIS A 252 -17.88 2.13 -6.29
C HIS A 252 -19.12 2.64 -7.03
N ALA A 253 -19.47 2.02 -8.16
CA ALA A 253 -20.64 2.39 -8.94
C ALA A 253 -21.97 2.11 -8.22
N ARG A 254 -22.01 1.11 -7.34
CA ARG A 254 -23.20 0.69 -6.58
C ARG A 254 -23.39 1.44 -5.26
N LEU A 255 -22.31 1.59 -4.49
CA LEU A 255 -22.37 2.08 -3.10
C LEU A 255 -21.77 3.47 -2.92
N GLY A 256 -21.16 4.03 -3.97
CA GLY A 256 -20.56 5.36 -3.96
C GLY A 256 -21.57 6.49 -3.75
N PRO A 257 -21.10 7.67 -3.28
CA PRO A 257 -21.96 8.84 -3.11
C PRO A 257 -22.61 9.30 -4.42
N ASP A 258 -21.92 9.09 -5.55
CA ASP A 258 -22.38 9.44 -6.90
C ASP A 258 -22.97 8.23 -7.65
N ALA A 259 -23.41 7.19 -6.94
CA ALA A 259 -23.94 5.96 -7.55
C ALA A 259 -25.12 6.25 -8.48
N SER A 260 -25.08 5.66 -9.67
CA SER A 260 -26.17 5.74 -10.65
C SER A 260 -26.48 4.37 -11.25
N PRO A 261 -27.76 4.06 -11.55
CA PRO A 261 -28.14 2.76 -12.11
C PRO A 261 -27.41 2.43 -13.42
N LYS A 262 -27.14 3.46 -14.25
CA LYS A 262 -26.43 3.29 -15.52
C LYS A 262 -24.96 2.92 -15.31
N GLN A 263 -24.27 3.58 -14.37
CA GLN A 263 -22.88 3.24 -14.06
C GLN A 263 -22.79 1.88 -13.37
N GLU A 264 -23.72 1.57 -12.47
CA GLU A 264 -23.79 0.26 -11.82
C GLU A 264 -23.94 -0.87 -12.84
N GLN A 265 -24.87 -0.73 -13.80
CA GLN A 265 -25.09 -1.74 -14.84
C GLN A 265 -23.88 -1.91 -15.76
N ALA A 266 -23.22 -0.81 -16.13
CA ALA A 266 -22.00 -0.88 -16.94
C ALA A 266 -20.84 -1.56 -16.20
N ALA A 267 -20.65 -1.25 -14.91
CA ALA A 267 -19.62 -1.87 -14.09
C ALA A 267 -19.91 -3.35 -13.82
N LEU A 268 -21.19 -3.74 -13.63
CA LEU A 268 -21.60 -5.13 -13.51
C LEU A 268 -21.25 -5.93 -14.77
N ALA A 269 -21.57 -5.39 -15.95
CA ALA A 269 -21.23 -6.02 -17.22
C ALA A 269 -19.70 -6.18 -17.38
N GLN A 270 -18.91 -5.24 -16.89
CA GLN A 270 -17.45 -5.35 -16.87
C GLN A 270 -16.98 -6.51 -15.98
N CYS A 271 -17.54 -6.67 -14.77
CA CYS A 271 -17.27 -7.83 -13.92
C CYS A 271 -17.61 -9.14 -14.62
N GLU A 272 -18.80 -9.24 -15.22
CA GLU A 272 -19.24 -10.46 -15.92
C GLU A 272 -18.35 -10.79 -17.12
N SER A 273 -17.90 -9.77 -17.87
CA SER A 273 -16.97 -9.96 -18.99
C SER A 273 -15.60 -10.47 -18.55
N SER A 274 -15.14 -10.09 -17.34
CA SER A 274 -13.84 -10.53 -16.83
C SER A 274 -13.80 -12.05 -16.57
N PHE A 275 -14.95 -12.70 -16.38
CA PHE A 275 -15.01 -14.15 -16.20
C PHE A 275 -14.58 -14.93 -17.45
N ALA A 276 -14.72 -14.36 -18.65
CA ALA A 276 -14.35 -15.04 -19.89
C ALA A 276 -12.84 -15.33 -20.00
N ALA A 277 -12.00 -14.60 -19.26
CA ALA A 277 -10.56 -14.82 -19.22
C ALA A 277 -10.13 -15.88 -18.18
N ILE A 278 -11.07 -16.39 -17.37
CA ILE A 278 -10.76 -17.34 -16.30
C ILE A 278 -10.86 -18.76 -16.83
N GLU A 279 -9.73 -19.47 -16.90
CA GLU A 279 -9.69 -20.84 -17.41
C GLU A 279 -10.23 -21.88 -16.41
N SER A 280 -10.08 -21.61 -15.12
CA SER A 280 -10.41 -22.51 -14.02
C SER A 280 -11.84 -22.28 -13.53
N VAL A 281 -12.69 -23.30 -13.65
CA VAL A 281 -14.08 -23.29 -13.14
C VAL A 281 -14.15 -22.95 -11.65
N LEU A 282 -13.15 -23.41 -10.88
CA LEU A 282 -13.06 -23.15 -9.45
C LEU A 282 -12.77 -21.67 -9.18
N ASP A 283 -11.89 -21.05 -9.96
CA ASP A 283 -11.56 -19.63 -9.82
C ASP A 283 -12.71 -18.75 -10.31
N GLU A 284 -13.43 -19.15 -11.36
CA GLU A 284 -14.64 -18.46 -11.81
C GLU A 284 -15.73 -18.51 -10.73
N THR A 285 -15.97 -19.68 -10.13
CA THR A 285 -16.93 -19.86 -9.03
C THR A 285 -16.57 -18.98 -7.83
N LEU A 286 -15.28 -18.89 -7.51
CA LEU A 286 -14.78 -18.01 -6.46
C LEU A 286 -15.05 -16.52 -6.79
N CYS A 287 -14.71 -16.07 -8.00
CA CYS A 287 -14.95 -14.69 -8.42
C CYS A 287 -16.46 -14.36 -8.43
N ARG A 288 -17.32 -15.28 -8.87
CA ARG A 288 -18.78 -15.15 -8.78
C ARG A 288 -19.27 -15.01 -7.34
N SER A 289 -18.67 -15.74 -6.41
CA SER A 289 -18.98 -15.64 -4.98
C SER A 289 -18.64 -14.26 -4.42
N PHE A 290 -17.47 -13.69 -4.80
CA PHE A 290 -17.10 -12.32 -4.42
C PHE A 290 -18.05 -11.28 -5.02
N LEU A 291 -18.45 -11.43 -6.29
CA LEU A 291 -19.46 -10.57 -6.91
C LEU A 291 -20.80 -10.64 -6.17
N ASN A 292 -21.25 -11.85 -5.80
CA ASN A 292 -22.49 -12.06 -5.06
C ASN A 292 -22.46 -11.43 -3.66
N ILE A 293 -21.31 -11.50 -2.95
CA ILE A 293 -21.10 -10.78 -1.69
C ILE A 293 -21.31 -9.27 -1.89
N VAL A 294 -20.68 -8.66 -2.90
CA VAL A 294 -20.80 -7.21 -3.15
C VAL A 294 -22.25 -6.83 -3.52
N GLN A 295 -22.93 -7.64 -4.33
CA GLN A 295 -24.35 -7.44 -4.67
C GLN A 295 -25.25 -7.45 -3.43
N ALA A 296 -24.95 -8.31 -2.44
CA ALA A 296 -25.72 -8.43 -1.21
C ALA A 296 -25.50 -7.28 -0.20
N ILE A 297 -24.48 -6.44 -0.40
CA ILE A 297 -24.25 -5.26 0.46
C ILE A 297 -25.32 -4.20 0.15
N VAL A 298 -26.04 -3.78 1.19
CA VAL A 298 -27.09 -2.76 1.10
C VAL A 298 -26.67 -1.40 1.66
N ARG A 299 -25.66 -1.36 2.54
CA ARG A 299 -25.05 -0.13 3.08
C ARG A 299 -23.60 -0.37 3.49
N THR A 300 -22.78 0.67 3.45
CA THR A 300 -21.38 0.62 3.89
C THR A 300 -20.95 1.91 4.60
N THR A 301 -20.00 1.81 5.53
CA THR A 301 -19.30 2.98 6.11
C THR A 301 -18.04 3.37 5.35
N TYR A 302 -17.69 2.66 4.27
CA TYR A 302 -16.45 2.84 3.51
C TYR A 302 -16.16 4.31 3.17
N TYR A 303 -17.17 5.05 2.69
CA TYR A 303 -17.07 6.46 2.28
C TYR A 303 -17.06 7.47 3.45
N LEU A 304 -17.23 7.03 4.70
CA LEU A 304 -17.11 7.88 5.87
C LEU A 304 -15.66 8.09 6.31
N GLN A 305 -14.68 7.54 5.57
CA GLN A 305 -13.24 7.71 5.82
C GLN A 305 -12.81 7.31 7.25
N ARG A 306 -13.50 6.32 7.85
CA ARG A 306 -13.10 5.71 9.13
C ARG A 306 -12.06 4.62 8.90
N SER A 307 -11.21 4.34 9.87
CA SER A 307 -10.27 3.21 9.85
C SER A 307 -11.00 1.90 9.53
N GLU A 308 -12.06 1.57 10.28
CA GLU A 308 -12.84 0.36 10.05
C GLU A 308 -13.87 0.54 8.93
N ILE A 309 -14.08 -0.55 8.19
CA ILE A 309 -15.11 -0.69 7.16
C ILE A 309 -16.21 -1.60 7.72
N ALA A 310 -17.44 -1.11 7.71
CA ALA A 310 -18.61 -1.90 8.05
C ALA A 310 -19.53 -2.06 6.85
N PHE A 311 -20.01 -3.28 6.63
CA PHE A 311 -21.01 -3.61 5.62
C PHE A 311 -22.29 -4.08 6.30
N LYS A 312 -23.43 -3.55 5.85
CA LYS A 312 -24.74 -4.17 6.12
C LYS A 312 -25.08 -5.04 4.92
N ILE A 313 -25.17 -6.34 5.16
CA ILE A 313 -25.33 -7.39 4.15
C ILE A 313 -26.71 -7.99 4.31
N HIS A 314 -27.45 -8.15 3.22
CA HIS A 314 -28.70 -8.91 3.19
C HIS A 314 -28.38 -10.39 2.95
N SER A 315 -28.30 -11.19 4.02
CA SER A 315 -27.70 -12.53 3.96
C SER A 315 -28.42 -13.49 3.00
N LYS A 316 -29.74 -13.36 2.83
CA LYS A 316 -30.52 -14.20 1.91
C LYS A 316 -30.15 -13.97 0.43
N SER A 317 -29.48 -12.87 0.12
CA SER A 317 -28.95 -12.62 -1.23
C SER A 317 -27.61 -13.31 -1.49
N ILE A 318 -27.02 -13.99 -0.49
CA ILE A 318 -25.76 -14.72 -0.64
C ILE A 318 -26.02 -16.21 -0.67
N ASP A 319 -25.65 -16.87 -1.78
CA ASP A 319 -25.93 -18.29 -2.00
C ASP A 319 -25.13 -19.22 -1.08
N LEU A 320 -23.94 -18.78 -0.66
CA LEU A 320 -23.01 -19.57 0.16
C LEU A 320 -23.40 -19.65 1.65
N ILE A 321 -24.33 -18.83 2.13
CA ILE A 321 -24.61 -18.78 3.58
C ILE A 321 -25.46 -19.99 4.00
N PRO A 322 -24.96 -20.85 4.92
CA PRO A 322 -25.74 -21.99 5.38
C PRO A 322 -26.89 -21.57 6.31
N GLU A 323 -27.94 -22.39 6.36
CA GLU A 323 -29.07 -22.19 7.26
C GLU A 323 -28.66 -22.29 8.76
N PRO A 324 -29.31 -21.53 9.66
CA PRO A 324 -30.33 -20.53 9.42
C PRO A 324 -29.72 -19.22 8.93
N VAL A 325 -30.31 -18.67 7.87
CA VAL A 325 -29.85 -17.41 7.27
C VAL A 325 -30.40 -16.20 8.07
N PRO A 326 -29.55 -15.35 8.67
CA PRO A 326 -30.00 -14.09 9.28
C PRO A 326 -30.68 -13.19 8.24
N LEU A 327 -31.55 -12.26 8.65
CA LEU A 327 -32.08 -11.24 7.72
C LEU A 327 -30.96 -10.28 7.28
N PHE A 328 -30.17 -9.81 8.24
CA PHE A 328 -29.03 -8.93 7.97
C PHE A 328 -27.82 -9.34 8.79
N GLU A 329 -26.65 -9.13 8.19
CA GLU A 329 -25.36 -9.22 8.85
C GLU A 329 -24.66 -7.88 8.76
N ILE A 330 -24.26 -7.34 9.91
CA ILE A 330 -23.38 -6.18 9.96
C ILE A 330 -21.98 -6.72 10.19
N PHE A 331 -21.18 -6.80 9.15
CA PHE A 331 -19.77 -7.20 9.24
C PHE A 331 -18.90 -5.97 9.39
N VAL A 332 -17.88 -6.03 10.24
CA VAL A 332 -16.91 -4.96 10.50
C VAL A 332 -15.51 -5.52 10.34
N TYR A 333 -14.69 -4.81 9.57
CA TYR A 333 -13.29 -5.13 9.34
C TYR A 333 -12.42 -3.91 9.67
N GLY A 334 -11.39 -4.12 10.48
CA GLY A 334 -10.33 -3.16 10.75
C GLY A 334 -8.97 -3.87 10.88
N TYR A 335 -7.92 -3.10 11.12
CA TYR A 335 -6.58 -3.65 11.38
C TYR A 335 -6.57 -4.44 12.70
N GLU A 336 -7.04 -3.83 13.79
CA GLU A 336 -7.01 -4.46 15.12
C GLU A 336 -8.14 -5.47 15.37
N LEU A 337 -9.24 -5.39 14.61
CA LEU A 337 -10.45 -6.17 14.92
C LEU A 337 -11.23 -6.65 13.70
N GLU A 338 -11.99 -7.72 13.90
CA GLU A 338 -13.06 -8.19 13.01
C GLU A 338 -14.32 -8.44 13.84
N GLY A 339 -15.49 -8.18 13.28
CA GLY A 339 -16.74 -8.32 14.00
C GLY A 339 -17.95 -8.58 13.12
N VAL A 340 -18.97 -9.17 13.72
CA VAL A 340 -20.25 -9.42 13.07
C VAL A 340 -21.39 -9.15 14.03
N HIS A 341 -22.50 -8.64 13.51
CA HIS A 341 -23.76 -8.58 14.22
C HIS A 341 -24.88 -9.16 13.36
N LEU A 342 -25.34 -10.34 13.76
CA LEU A 342 -26.38 -11.11 13.08
C LEU A 342 -27.75 -10.67 13.57
N ARG A 343 -28.68 -10.41 12.64
CA ARG A 343 -30.05 -9.99 12.94
C ARG A 343 -31.06 -10.90 12.28
N GLY A 344 -31.93 -11.55 13.05
CA GLY A 344 -33.02 -12.37 12.54
C GLY A 344 -34.23 -11.59 12.02
N GLY A 345 -34.30 -10.26 12.24
CA GLY A 345 -35.42 -9.45 11.77
C GLY A 345 -35.23 -7.93 11.94
N LEU A 346 -36.25 -7.18 11.50
CA LEU A 346 -36.25 -5.70 11.51
C LEU A 346 -36.23 -5.11 12.93
N VAL A 347 -36.80 -5.82 13.90
CA VAL A 347 -36.72 -5.51 15.33
C VAL A 347 -36.13 -6.72 16.02
N ALA A 348 -34.89 -6.63 16.48
CA ALA A 348 -34.15 -7.74 17.11
C ALA A 348 -33.35 -7.22 18.30
N ARG A 349 -33.12 -8.08 19.29
CA ARG A 349 -32.34 -7.75 20.50
C ARG A 349 -31.32 -8.83 20.80
N GLY A 350 -30.16 -8.40 21.27
CA GLY A 350 -29.11 -9.27 21.79
C GLY A 350 -27.82 -8.50 22.06
N GLY A 351 -27.00 -9.08 22.93
CA GLY A 351 -25.70 -8.49 23.31
C GLY A 351 -24.58 -8.81 22.31
N ILE A 352 -23.41 -8.23 22.59
CA ILE A 352 -22.17 -8.44 21.85
C ILE A 352 -21.25 -9.36 22.66
N ARG A 353 -20.50 -10.23 21.99
CA ARG A 353 -19.52 -11.14 22.60
C ARG A 353 -18.12 -10.88 22.05
N TRP A 354 -17.14 -10.69 22.94
CA TRP A 354 -15.74 -10.87 22.56
C TRP A 354 -15.44 -12.37 22.46
N SER A 355 -15.06 -12.84 21.28
CA SER A 355 -14.70 -14.23 20.96
C SER A 355 -13.18 -14.38 20.85
N ASP A 356 -12.66 -15.55 21.23
CA ASP A 356 -11.28 -16.00 21.02
C ASP A 356 -11.12 -16.79 19.71
N ARG A 357 -12.21 -17.03 18.98
CA ARG A 357 -12.25 -17.86 17.78
C ARG A 357 -12.04 -17.04 16.51
N ASN A 358 -10.82 -16.56 16.29
CA ASN A 358 -10.48 -15.74 15.11
C ASN A 358 -10.98 -16.32 13.79
N ASP A 359 -10.84 -17.63 13.59
CA ASP A 359 -11.17 -18.28 12.32
C ASP A 359 -12.66 -18.57 12.11
N ASP A 360 -13.50 -18.50 13.14
CA ASP A 360 -14.93 -18.83 13.00
C ASP A 360 -15.89 -18.27 14.06
N PHE A 361 -15.57 -17.10 14.60
CA PHE A 361 -16.42 -16.38 15.54
C PHE A 361 -17.83 -16.15 14.99
N ARG A 362 -18.03 -16.03 13.67
CA ARG A 362 -19.38 -15.93 13.08
C ARG A 362 -20.24 -17.16 13.39
N THR A 363 -19.66 -18.37 13.31
CA THR A 363 -20.36 -19.63 13.63
C THR A 363 -20.76 -19.68 15.09
N GLU A 364 -19.87 -19.23 15.99
CA GLU A 364 -20.17 -19.10 17.42
C GLU A 364 -21.33 -18.11 17.66
N VAL A 365 -21.24 -16.91 17.08
CA VAL A 365 -22.26 -15.87 17.20
C VAL A 365 -23.61 -16.34 16.64
N LEU A 366 -23.61 -17.10 15.54
CA LEU A 366 -24.81 -17.71 14.97
C LEU A 366 -25.41 -18.75 15.92
N GLY A 367 -24.60 -19.60 16.56
CA GLY A 367 -25.04 -20.54 17.60
C GLY A 367 -25.69 -19.82 18.78
N LEU A 368 -25.11 -18.70 19.22
CA LEU A 368 -25.65 -17.88 20.30
C LEU A 368 -26.94 -17.16 19.91
N MET A 369 -27.05 -16.68 18.66
CA MET A 369 -28.29 -16.11 18.14
C MET A 369 -29.40 -17.16 18.12
N LYS A 370 -29.13 -18.39 17.66
CA LYS A 370 -30.07 -19.52 17.70
C LYS A 370 -30.58 -19.79 19.11
N ALA A 371 -29.66 -19.89 20.07
CA ALA A 371 -30.02 -20.10 21.48
C ALA A 371 -30.88 -18.95 22.03
N GLN A 372 -30.61 -17.70 21.63
CA GLN A 372 -31.39 -16.54 22.02
C GLN A 372 -32.80 -16.55 21.42
N MET A 373 -32.95 -16.98 20.16
CA MET A 373 -34.25 -17.12 19.51
C MET A 373 -35.13 -18.11 20.25
N VAL A 374 -34.59 -19.28 20.64
CA VAL A 374 -35.34 -20.28 21.43
C VAL A 374 -35.73 -19.74 22.81
N LYS A 375 -34.83 -18.98 23.47
CA LYS A 375 -35.09 -18.41 24.80
C LYS A 375 -36.12 -17.28 24.79
N ASN A 376 -36.16 -16.47 23.73
CA ASN A 376 -36.97 -15.26 23.66
C ASN A 376 -38.26 -15.43 22.82
N THR A 377 -38.58 -16.64 22.34
CA THR A 377 -39.72 -16.92 21.45
C THR A 377 -41.05 -16.32 21.95
N VAL A 378 -41.23 -16.23 23.27
CA VAL A 378 -42.44 -15.71 23.91
C VAL A 378 -42.48 -14.16 23.97
N ILE A 379 -41.34 -13.47 23.86
CA ILE A 379 -41.21 -12.01 24.09
C ILE A 379 -40.86 -11.25 22.81
N VAL A 380 -39.86 -11.70 22.05
CA VAL A 380 -39.51 -11.15 20.73
C VAL A 380 -39.19 -12.33 19.83
N PRO A 381 -39.98 -12.57 18.76
CA PRO A 381 -39.89 -13.80 17.97
C PRO A 381 -38.59 -13.93 17.16
N VAL A 382 -37.81 -12.85 17.02
CA VAL A 382 -36.54 -12.83 16.28
C VAL A 382 -35.41 -12.21 17.10
N GLY A 383 -34.30 -12.95 17.22
CA GLY A 383 -33.13 -12.56 18.01
C GLY A 383 -32.07 -11.82 17.19
N SER A 384 -31.14 -11.15 17.88
CA SER A 384 -29.86 -10.74 17.30
C SER A 384 -28.71 -11.19 18.19
N LYS A 385 -27.51 -11.24 17.64
CA LYS A 385 -26.29 -11.42 18.43
C LYS A 385 -25.12 -10.79 17.71
N GLY A 386 -24.29 -10.07 18.45
CA GLY A 386 -23.00 -9.59 17.97
C GLY A 386 -21.86 -10.43 18.52
N GLY A 387 -20.74 -10.42 17.80
CA GLY A 387 -19.45 -10.76 18.36
C GLY A 387 -18.29 -10.20 17.55
N PHE A 388 -17.13 -10.12 18.18
CA PHE A 388 -15.92 -9.61 17.58
C PHE A 388 -14.69 -10.34 18.13
N VAL A 389 -13.60 -10.22 17.39
CA VAL A 389 -12.28 -10.71 17.74
C VAL A 389 -11.27 -9.57 17.62
N LEU A 390 -10.19 -9.63 18.40
CA LEU A 390 -9.05 -8.74 18.26
C LEU A 390 -7.90 -9.53 17.63
N LYS A 391 -7.30 -9.01 16.55
CA LYS A 391 -6.31 -9.76 15.75
C LYS A 391 -4.95 -9.83 16.42
N ASN A 392 -4.55 -8.73 17.07
CA ASN A 392 -3.22 -8.54 17.65
C ASN A 392 -3.21 -8.59 19.18
N ARG A 393 -4.30 -9.02 19.81
CA ARG A 393 -4.42 -9.13 21.27
C ARG A 393 -4.89 -10.52 21.65
N THR A 394 -4.40 -11.00 22.78
CA THR A 394 -4.79 -12.30 23.31
C THR A 394 -5.85 -12.13 24.40
N PHE A 395 -6.60 -13.19 24.71
CA PHE A 395 -7.60 -13.14 25.78
C PHE A 395 -7.03 -12.80 27.16
N ALA A 396 -5.72 -12.96 27.35
CA ALA A 396 -5.02 -12.58 28.58
C ALA A 396 -5.06 -11.06 28.83
N ASP A 397 -5.26 -10.25 27.79
CA ASP A 397 -5.30 -8.77 27.86
C ASP A 397 -6.63 -8.24 28.41
N ARG A 398 -7.52 -9.13 28.87
CA ARG A 398 -8.85 -8.81 29.43
C ARG A 398 -8.82 -8.54 30.95
N ALA A 399 -7.71 -8.88 31.62
CA ALA A 399 -7.57 -8.86 33.07
C ALA A 399 -7.50 -7.44 33.64
#